data_AF-F7JRY7-F1
#
_entry.id   AF-F7JRY7-F1
#
_cell.length_a   1.000
_cell.length_b   1.000
_cell.length_c   1.000
_cell.angle_alpha   90.00
_cell.angle_beta   90.00
_cell.angle_gamma   90.00
#
_symmetry.space_group_name_H-M   'P 1'
#
loop_
_entity.id
_entity.type
_entity.pdbx_description
1 polymer ?
#
loop_
_entity_poly.entity_id
_entity_poly.type
_entity_poly.pdbx_seq_one_letter_code
_entity_poly.pdbx_strand_id
1 'polypeptide(L)' 'MKFFKEPKQFEEEEWEHLVIGYFHGKAIVKDENGHLFFLKCEEAAAPIGTVLPKGLAEPIGKLSSKEQEQIEEIYGA' A
#
# COMPACT_ATOMS: atom_id res chain seq x y z
N MET A 1 1.83 -6.26 33.18
CA MET A 1 3.03 -5.96 32.39
C MET A 1 2.76 -4.69 31.60
N LYS A 2 3.51 -3.61 31.86
CA LYS A 2 3.44 -2.39 31.04
C LYS A 2 4.55 -2.50 30.00
N PHE A 3 4.18 -2.64 28.74
CA PHE A 3 5.11 -2.58 27.62
C PHE A 3 5.47 -1.11 27.39
N PHE A 4 6.54 -0.65 28.03
CA PHE A 4 7.19 0.59 27.62
C PHE A 4 8.22 0.21 26.56
N LYS A 5 7.93 0.52 25.30
CA LYS A 5 8.93 0.52 24.24
C LYS A 5 9.55 1.92 24.25
N GLU A 6 10.81 2.03 24.63
CA GLU A 6 11.55 3.30 24.51
C GLU A 6 11.50 3.73 23.03
N PRO A 7 11.10 4.99 22.72
CA PRO A 7 11.16 5.46 21.35
C PRO A 7 12.64 5.56 20.98
N LYS A 8 13.09 4.66 20.10
CA LYS A 8 14.42 4.77 19.50
C LYS A 8 14.40 6.01 18.63
N GLN A 9 15.02 7.06 19.15
CA GLN A 9 15.35 8.26 18.39
C GLN A 9 16.05 7.79 17.10
N PHE A 10 15.46 8.06 15.93
CA PHE A 10 15.88 7.58 14.59
C PHE A 10 15.34 6.22 14.10
N GLU A 11 14.11 5.81 14.43
CA GLU A 11 13.36 5.05 13.41
C GLU A 11 12.95 6.10 12.34
N GLU A 12 13.59 6.06 11.15
CA GLU A 12 13.06 6.78 9.98
C GLU A 12 11.58 6.43 9.91
N GLU A 13 10.69 7.43 9.82
CA GLU A 13 9.26 7.17 9.64
C GLU A 13 9.11 6.29 8.39
N GLU A 14 8.99 4.98 8.60
CA GLU A 14 8.74 4.02 7.55
C GLU A 14 7.28 4.24 7.18
N TRP A 15 7.04 5.19 6.28
CA TRP A 15 5.71 5.47 5.76
C TRP A 15 5.11 4.19 5.20
N GLU A 16 4.06 3.72 5.86
CA GLU A 16 3.44 2.43 5.60
C GLU A 16 2.42 2.57 4.46
N HIS A 17 2.25 1.53 3.65
CA HIS A 17 1.22 1.53 2.62
C HIS A 17 -0.05 0.86 3.13
N LEU A 18 -1.20 1.54 3.01
CA LEU A 18 -2.49 0.98 3.39
C LEU A 18 -3.14 0.29 2.19
N VAL A 19 -3.56 -0.97 2.34
CA VAL A 19 -4.40 -1.63 1.34
C VAL A 19 -5.79 -0.99 1.33
N ILE A 20 -6.15 -0.37 0.21
CA ILE A 20 -7.43 0.34 0.02
C ILE A 20 -8.39 -0.40 -0.92
N GLY A 21 -7.92 -1.42 -1.63
CA GLY A 21 -8.76 -2.15 -2.56
C GLY A 21 -8.00 -3.20 -3.36
N TYR A 22 -8.66 -3.75 -4.37
CA TYR A 22 -8.15 -4.83 -5.19
C TYR A 22 -8.51 -4.62 -6.66
N PHE A 23 -7.56 -4.93 -7.54
CA PHE A 23 -7.72 -4.82 -8.97
C PHE A 23 -7.01 -5.98 -9.69
N HIS A 24 -7.79 -6.90 -10.27
CA HIS A 24 -7.30 -8.05 -11.05
C HIS A 24 -6.11 -8.81 -10.40
N GLY A 25 -6.31 -9.31 -9.17
CA GLY A 25 -5.30 -10.09 -8.44
C GLY A 25 -4.14 -9.26 -7.88
N LYS A 26 -4.36 -7.95 -7.72
CA LYS A 26 -3.41 -7.01 -7.13
C LYS A 26 -4.10 -6.27 -6.00
N ALA A 27 -3.50 -6.26 -4.82
CA ALA A 27 -3.87 -5.30 -3.79
C ALA A 27 -3.42 -3.92 -4.26
N ILE A 28 -4.33 -2.95 -4.22
CA ILE A 28 -4.04 -1.54 -4.45
C ILE A 28 -3.80 -0.89 -3.10
N VAL A 29 -2.65 -0.23 -2.98
CA VAL A 29 -2.22 0.37 -1.72
C VAL A 29 -1.86 1.84 -1.90
N LYS A 30 -2.04 2.62 -0.84
CA LYS A 30 -1.87 4.07 -0.85
C LYS A 30 -0.95 4.50 0.30
N ASP A 31 -0.02 5.41 0.04
CA ASP A 31 0.79 6.07 1.08
C ASP A 31 0.06 7.29 1.66
N GLU A 32 0.60 7.98 2.68
CA GLU A 32 -0.06 9.19 3.21
C GLU A 32 -0.09 10.36 2.23
N ASN A 33 0.80 10.37 1.23
CA ASN A 33 0.86 11.42 0.22
C ASN A 33 -0.16 11.19 -0.90
N GLY A 34 -0.86 10.06 -0.85
CA GLY A 34 -1.89 9.67 -1.79
C GLY A 34 -1.37 8.96 -3.05
N HIS A 35 -0.09 8.61 -3.12
CA HIS A 35 0.46 7.86 -4.23
C HIS A 35 -0.03 6.41 -4.21
N LEU A 36 -0.36 5.90 -5.40
CA LEU A 36 -0.86 4.54 -5.58
C LEU A 36 0.28 3.57 -5.93
N PHE A 37 0.24 2.42 -5.27
CA PHE A 37 1.10 1.28 -5.51
C PHE A 37 0.27 0.00 -5.62
N PHE A 38 0.88 -1.08 -6.08
CA PHE A 38 0.26 -2.39 -6.15
C PHE A 38 1.15 -3.48 -5.57
N LEU A 39 0.51 -4.52 -5.03
CA LEU A 39 1.14 -5.78 -4.65
C LEU A 39 0.39 -6.92 -5.32
N LYS A 40 1.09 -7.82 -6.03
CA LYS A 40 0.47 -9.01 -6.61
C LYS A 40 0.20 -10.02 -5.49
N CYS A 41 -1.06 -10.15 -5.10
CA CYS A 41 -1.49 -11.10 -4.08
C CYS A 41 -3.00 -11.37 -4.20
N GLU A 42 -3.42 -12.50 -3.62
CA GLU A 42 -4.83 -12.82 -3.44
C GLU A 42 -5.46 -11.95 -2.35
N GLU A 43 -6.78 -11.77 -2.40
CA GLU A 43 -7.51 -10.95 -1.41
C GLU A 43 -7.34 -11.45 0.02
N ALA A 44 -7.34 -12.76 0.20
CA ALA A 44 -7.13 -13.40 1.50
C ALA A 44 -5.75 -13.13 2.11
N ALA A 45 -4.75 -12.77 1.30
CA ALA A 45 -3.38 -12.55 1.77
C ALA A 45 -3.13 -11.15 2.31
N ALA A 46 -3.87 -10.13 1.84
CA ALA A 46 -3.70 -8.74 2.28
C ALA A 46 -5.02 -7.96 2.33
N PRO A 47 -5.99 -8.35 3.20
CA PRO A 47 -7.32 -7.73 3.23
C PRO A 47 -7.29 -6.20 3.30
N ILE A 48 -8.34 -5.55 2.80
CA ILE A 48 -8.49 -4.08 2.90
C ILE A 48 -8.34 -3.63 4.35
N GLY A 49 -7.57 -2.56 4.58
CA GLY A 49 -7.19 -2.09 5.91
C GLY A 49 -5.87 -2.67 6.43
N THR A 50 -5.26 -3.61 5.70
CA THR A 50 -3.92 -4.12 6.01
C THR A 50 -2.87 -3.04 5.73
N VAL A 51 -1.96 -2.87 6.68
CA VAL A 51 -0.81 -1.99 6.57
C VAL A 51 0.40 -2.81 6.11
N LEU A 52 1.06 -2.36 5.05
CA LEU A 52 2.23 -3.00 4.46
C LEU A 52 3.49 -2.17 4.71
N PRO A 53 4.62 -2.80 5.10
CA PRO A 53 5.90 -2.10 5.18
C PRO A 53 6.33 -1.57 3.82
N LYS A 54 7.12 -0.50 3.86
CA LYS A 54 7.69 0.14 2.67
C LYS A 54 8.55 -0.87 1.88
N GLY A 55 8.41 -0.87 0.56
CA GLY A 55 9.19 -1.72 -0.35
C GLY A 55 8.56 -3.08 -0.70
N LEU A 56 7.45 -3.48 -0.08
CA LEU A 56 6.69 -4.65 -0.55
C LEU A 56 5.84 -4.37 -1.79
N ALA A 57 5.38 -3.12 -1.94
CA ALA A 57 4.54 -2.71 -3.06
C ALA A 57 5.36 -1.99 -4.15
N GLU A 58 4.91 -2.11 -5.39
CA GLU A 58 5.50 -1.48 -6.57
C GLU A 58 4.62 -0.32 -7.06
N PRO A 59 5.18 0.79 -7.58
CA PRO A 59 4.37 1.90 -8.06
C PRO A 59 3.51 1.45 -9.25
N ILE A 60 2.27 1.95 -9.34
CA ILE A 60 1.36 1.57 -10.44
C ILE A 60 1.89 1.97 -11.82
N GLY A 61 2.84 2.90 -11.89
CA GLY A 61 3.57 3.27 -13.12
C GLY A 61 4.28 2.10 -13.82
N LYS A 62 4.47 0.96 -13.15
CA LYS A 62 4.99 -0.29 -13.76
C LYS A 62 3.92 -1.16 -14.43
N LEU A 63 2.63 -0.84 -14.26
CA LEU A 63 1.52 -1.51 -14.92
C LEU A 63 1.32 -0.95 -16.33
N SER A 64 0.41 -1.55 -17.12
CA SER A 64 0.04 -0.99 -18.42
C SER A 64 -0.71 0.34 -18.26
N SER A 65 -0.60 1.26 -19.23
CA SER A 65 -1.31 2.55 -19.19
C SER A 65 -2.81 2.41 -18.97
N LYS A 66 -3.42 1.37 -19.55
CA LYS A 66 -4.85 1.06 -19.35
C LYS A 66 -5.15 0.70 -17.90
N GLU A 67 -4.34 -0.16 -17.28
CA GLU A 67 -4.54 -0.51 -15.87
C GLU A 67 -4.31 0.69 -14.96
N GLN A 68 -3.31 1.53 -15.26
CA GLN A 68 -3.06 2.76 -14.51
C GLN A 68 -4.27 3.69 -14.54
N GLU A 69 -4.80 4.00 -15.74
CA GLU A 69 -5.99 4.85 -15.90
C GLU A 69 -7.18 4.31 -15.12
N GLN A 70 -7.44 3.00 -15.19
CA GLN A 70 -8.55 2.38 -14.47
C GLN A 70 -8.37 2.41 -12.95
N ILE A 71 -7.14 2.19 -12.47
CA ILE A 71 -6.83 2.24 -11.04
C ILE A 71 -6.97 3.68 -10.52
N GLU A 72 -6.47 4.67 -11.26
CA GLU A 72 -6.60 6.09 -10.91
C GLU A 72 -8.06 6.55 -10.90
N GLU A 73 -8.89 6.10 -11.85
CA GLU A 73 -10.33 6.40 -11.86
C GLU A 73 -11.06 5.87 -10.62
N ILE A 74 -10.64 4.72 -10.10
CA ILE A 74 -11.28 4.08 -8.94
C ILE A 74 -10.71 4.60 -7.61
N TYR A 75 -9.39 4.87 -7.55
CA TYR A 75 -8.66 5.07 -6.28
C TYR A 75 -7.86 6.39 -6.16
N GLY A 76 -7.75 7.18 -7.24
CA GLY A 76 -6.91 8.39 -7.33
C GLY A 76 -7.45 9.65 -6.62
N ALA A 77 -8.43 9.49 -5.71
CA ALA A 77 -9.10 10.59 -5.01
C ALA A 77 -8.25 11.25 -3.90
#